data_AF-A0A359GZK2-F1
#
_entry.id   AF-A0A359GZK2-F1
#
_cell.length_a   1.000
_cell.length_b   1.000
_cell.length_c   1.000
_cell.angle_alpha   90.00
_cell.angle_beta   90.00
_cell.angle_gamma   90.00
#
_symmetry.space_group_name_H-M   'P 1'
#
loop_
_entity.id
_entity.type
_entity.pdbx_description
1 polymer ?
#
loop_
_entity_poly.entity_id
_entity_poly.type
_entity_poly.pdbx_seq_one_letter_code
_entity_poly.pdbx_strand_id
1 'polypeptide(L)'
;PGTAGGAVRGNAGAYGGCMADVISGVEVFDVETGKVKNFSKDECEFEYRASFFKKNKNLVILKVKLKFSDTDSERLIAKSQELIRARQEKEPKLPSAGCVFKNIPMEKIKGNEKVEAFLNEVKFDKVPAGLLIDKAHLKGKKIGGAKISEKHANFIVNAGNASADDVLKLISLMKMKIRNKFGVDLELEIEVVGS
;
A
#
# COMPACT_ATOMS: atom_id res chain seq x y z
N PRO A 1 -11.17 -4.65 3.97
CA PRO A 1 -10.91 -3.21 4.19
C PRO A 1 -11.12 -2.39 2.89
N GLY A 2 -11.52 -1.13 3.05
CA GLY A 2 -11.62 -0.15 1.96
C GLY A 2 -12.94 -0.16 1.18
N THR A 3 -13.13 0.89 0.38
CA THR A 3 -14.23 1.06 -0.57
C THR A 3 -13.71 0.96 -2.01
N ALA A 4 -14.61 0.76 -2.99
CA ALA A 4 -14.24 0.80 -4.41
C ALA A 4 -13.58 2.15 -4.80
N GLY A 5 -14.10 3.27 -4.29
CA GLY A 5 -13.50 4.59 -4.51
C GLY A 5 -12.09 4.71 -3.91
N GLY A 6 -11.87 4.19 -2.70
CA GLY A 6 -10.53 4.14 -2.10
C GLY A 6 -9.55 3.29 -2.92
N ALA A 7 -10.03 2.19 -3.50
CA ALA A 7 -9.24 1.32 -4.35
C ALA A 7 -8.81 2.02 -5.66
N VAL A 8 -9.69 2.82 -6.26
CA VAL A 8 -9.35 3.69 -7.40
C VAL A 8 -8.38 4.79 -7.00
N ARG A 9 -8.62 5.48 -5.88
CA ARG A 9 -7.75 6.56 -5.42
C ARG A 9 -6.30 6.10 -5.20
N GLY A 10 -6.11 4.89 -4.69
CA GLY A 10 -4.78 4.35 -4.39
C GLY A 10 -4.20 3.42 -5.46
N ASN A 11 -4.89 3.17 -6.59
CA ASN A 11 -4.59 2.03 -7.47
C ASN A 11 -4.31 0.74 -6.68
N ALA A 12 -5.28 0.32 -5.86
CA ALA A 12 -5.11 -0.81 -4.97
C ALA A 12 -4.71 -2.06 -5.78
N GLY A 13 -3.73 -2.80 -5.28
CA GLY A 13 -3.22 -3.98 -5.97
C GLY A 13 -2.50 -4.94 -5.04
N ALA A 14 -2.63 -6.22 -5.34
CA ALA A 14 -2.04 -7.33 -4.61
C ALA A 14 -1.93 -8.55 -5.53
N TYR A 15 -0.95 -9.43 -5.25
CA TYR A 15 -0.80 -10.72 -5.93
C TYR A 15 -0.73 -10.63 -7.47
N GLY A 16 -0.11 -9.58 -7.99
CA GLY A 16 0.12 -9.39 -9.43
C GLY A 16 -0.97 -8.62 -10.18
N GLY A 17 -2.10 -8.28 -9.54
CA GLY A 17 -3.14 -7.44 -10.13
C GLY A 17 -3.34 -6.12 -9.39
N CYS A 18 -3.94 -5.15 -10.08
CA CYS A 18 -4.31 -3.83 -9.55
C CYS A 18 -5.63 -3.31 -10.15
N MET A 19 -6.15 -2.20 -9.59
CA MET A 19 -7.40 -1.61 -10.04
C MET A 19 -7.34 -1.14 -11.51
N ALA A 20 -6.18 -0.65 -11.96
CA ALA A 20 -5.97 -0.23 -13.34
C ALA A 20 -6.20 -1.37 -14.36
N ASP A 21 -6.06 -2.64 -13.95
CA ASP A 21 -6.23 -3.78 -14.86
C ASP A 21 -7.69 -4.02 -15.25
N VAL A 22 -8.63 -3.61 -14.40
CA VAL A 22 -10.06 -3.97 -14.52
C VAL A 22 -10.99 -2.77 -14.63
N ILE A 23 -10.47 -1.54 -14.48
CA ILE A 23 -11.30 -0.35 -14.53
C ILE A 23 -11.59 0.09 -15.97
N SER A 24 -12.82 0.56 -16.21
CA SER A 24 -13.24 1.13 -17.50
C SER A 24 -13.62 2.61 -17.40
N GLY A 25 -13.98 3.10 -16.21
CA GLY A 25 -14.20 4.52 -15.95
C GLY A 25 -14.66 4.83 -14.54
N VAL A 26 -14.72 6.11 -14.20
CA VAL A 26 -15.06 6.63 -12.87
C VAL A 26 -15.97 7.83 -13.00
N GLU A 27 -17.00 7.92 -12.15
CA GLU A 27 -17.82 9.12 -11.99
C GLU A 27 -17.40 9.82 -10.70
N VAL A 28 -17.10 11.11 -10.78
CA VAL A 28 -16.63 11.91 -9.65
C VAL A 28 -17.45 13.17 -9.47
N PHE A 29 -17.57 13.61 -8.22
CA PHE A 29 -18.05 14.93 -7.86
C PHE A 29 -16.86 15.84 -7.59
N ASP A 30 -16.81 16.98 -8.28
CA ASP A 30 -15.80 18.01 -8.08
C ASP A 30 -16.34 19.04 -7.08
N VAL A 31 -15.76 19.05 -5.89
CA VAL A 31 -16.22 19.90 -4.77
C VAL A 31 -16.06 21.39 -5.06
N GLU A 32 -15.07 21.78 -5.88
CA GLU A 32 -14.82 23.19 -6.20
C GLU A 32 -15.85 23.72 -7.20
N THR A 33 -16.20 22.91 -8.20
CA THR A 33 -17.12 23.33 -9.27
C THR A 33 -18.58 22.94 -9.00
N GLY A 34 -18.82 22.04 -8.04
CA GLY A 34 -20.14 21.46 -7.75
C GLY A 34 -20.67 20.55 -8.86
N LYS A 35 -19.82 20.09 -9.78
CA LYS A 35 -20.23 19.32 -10.97
C LYS A 35 -19.83 17.86 -10.88
N VAL A 36 -20.64 17.00 -11.48
CA VAL A 36 -20.31 15.59 -11.72
C VAL A 36 -19.57 15.47 -13.05
N LYS A 37 -18.46 14.73 -13.05
CA LYS A 37 -17.61 14.46 -14.21
C LYS A 37 -17.41 12.95 -14.37
N ASN A 38 -17.24 12.50 -15.61
CA ASN A 38 -16.83 11.13 -15.92
C ASN A 38 -15.38 11.14 -16.38
N PHE A 39 -14.61 10.14 -15.95
CA PHE A 39 -13.23 9.90 -16.33
C PHE A 39 -13.15 8.51 -16.98
N SER A 40 -12.46 8.43 -18.11
CA SER A 40 -12.01 7.17 -18.72
C SER A 40 -10.87 6.54 -17.91
N LYS A 41 -10.48 5.31 -18.26
CA LYS A 41 -9.32 4.64 -17.66
C LYS A 41 -8.03 5.47 -17.83
N ASP A 42 -7.80 6.03 -19.00
CA ASP A 42 -6.55 6.74 -19.31
C ASP A 42 -6.47 8.06 -18.53
N GLU A 43 -7.59 8.78 -18.40
CA GLU A 43 -7.68 10.02 -17.60
C GLU A 43 -7.54 9.78 -16.08
N CYS A 44 -7.62 8.53 -15.62
CA CYS A 44 -7.37 8.22 -14.21
C CYS A 44 -5.86 8.28 -13.86
N GLU A 45 -4.97 8.30 -14.86
CA GLU A 45 -3.50 8.38 -14.71
C GLU A 45 -2.95 7.46 -13.61
N PHE A 46 -3.23 6.16 -13.72
CA PHE A 46 -2.80 5.19 -12.72
C PHE A 46 -1.28 5.00 -12.69
N GLU A 47 -0.72 5.02 -11.49
CA GLU A 47 0.68 4.71 -11.21
C GLU A 47 0.76 3.72 -10.03
N TYR A 48 1.98 3.29 -9.65
CA TYR A 48 2.16 2.47 -8.47
C TYR A 48 1.74 3.23 -7.19
N ARG A 49 0.65 2.76 -6.56
CA ARG A 49 0.06 3.34 -5.33
C ARG A 49 -0.40 4.80 -5.48
N ALA A 50 -0.76 5.21 -6.70
CA ALA A 50 -1.22 6.55 -7.03
C ALA A 50 -2.19 6.55 -8.23
N SER A 51 -2.95 7.63 -8.32
CA SER A 51 -3.82 7.97 -9.45
C SER A 51 -3.99 9.49 -9.50
N PHE A 52 -4.60 9.99 -10.57
CA PHE A 52 -5.01 11.40 -10.71
C PHE A 52 -5.77 11.91 -9.47
N PHE A 53 -6.67 11.09 -8.91
CA PHE A 53 -7.50 11.46 -7.77
C PHE A 53 -6.74 11.55 -6.43
N LYS A 54 -5.54 10.96 -6.34
CA LYS A 54 -4.68 11.13 -5.16
C LYS A 54 -3.98 12.49 -5.17
N LYS A 55 -3.70 13.03 -6.36
CA LYS A 55 -3.09 14.35 -6.59
C LYS A 55 -4.12 15.48 -6.48
N ASN A 56 -5.38 15.22 -6.88
CA ASN A 56 -6.48 16.20 -6.89
C ASN A 56 -7.50 15.91 -5.78
N LYS A 57 -7.29 16.50 -4.60
CA LYS A 57 -8.03 16.15 -3.36
C LYS A 57 -9.47 16.69 -3.30
N ASN A 58 -9.84 17.61 -4.19
CA ASN A 58 -11.19 18.14 -4.33
C ASN A 58 -12.17 17.18 -5.05
N LEU A 59 -11.70 16.05 -5.57
CA LEU A 59 -12.51 15.10 -6.32
C LEU A 59 -12.98 13.95 -5.43
N VAL A 60 -14.29 13.75 -5.36
CA VAL A 60 -14.94 12.67 -4.62
C VAL A 60 -15.45 11.61 -5.59
N ILE A 61 -14.95 10.38 -5.47
CA ILE A 61 -15.38 9.27 -6.33
C ILE A 61 -16.79 8.81 -5.91
N LEU A 62 -17.72 8.86 -6.85
CA LEU A 62 -19.11 8.46 -6.66
C LEU A 62 -19.38 7.04 -7.18
N LYS A 63 -18.84 6.70 -8.36
CA LYS A 63 -19.10 5.43 -9.04
C LYS A 63 -17.85 4.91 -9.71
N VAL A 64 -17.65 3.60 -9.66
CA VAL A 64 -16.54 2.91 -10.34
C VAL A 64 -17.13 1.92 -11.33
N LYS A 65 -16.71 1.99 -12.59
CA LYS A 65 -17.08 1.05 -13.65
C LYS A 65 -15.92 0.09 -13.86
N LEU A 66 -16.23 -1.20 -13.77
CA LEU A 66 -15.26 -2.28 -13.98
C LEU A 66 -15.63 -3.05 -15.24
N LYS A 67 -14.63 -3.58 -15.93
CA LYS A 67 -14.77 -4.42 -17.11
C LYS A 67 -13.96 -5.68 -16.91
N PHE A 68 -14.62 -6.82 -17.07
CA PHE A 68 -14.03 -8.14 -16.94
C PHE A 68 -14.23 -8.91 -18.25
N SER A 69 -13.35 -9.87 -18.51
CA SER A 69 -13.52 -10.85 -19.58
C SER A 69 -14.19 -12.10 -19.04
N ASP A 70 -15.02 -12.75 -19.85
CA ASP A 70 -15.60 -14.05 -19.51
C ASP A 70 -14.50 -15.10 -19.34
N THR A 71 -14.59 -15.90 -18.28
CA THR A 71 -13.63 -16.97 -17.96
C THR A 71 -14.26 -18.01 -17.04
N ASP A 72 -13.49 -19.04 -16.68
CA ASP A 72 -13.91 -20.14 -15.82
C ASP A 72 -14.14 -19.65 -14.36
N SER A 73 -15.41 -19.62 -13.95
CA SER A 73 -15.83 -19.14 -12.65
C SER A 73 -15.37 -20.05 -11.50
N GLU A 74 -15.33 -21.37 -11.69
CA GLU A 74 -14.89 -22.31 -10.66
C GLU A 74 -13.41 -22.10 -10.33
N ARG A 75 -12.59 -21.97 -11.37
CA ARG A 75 -11.18 -21.66 -11.22
C ARG A 75 -10.95 -20.32 -10.51
N LEU A 76 -11.72 -19.29 -10.85
CA LEU A 76 -11.59 -17.97 -10.20
C LEU A 76 -12.01 -18.00 -8.72
N ILE A 77 -13.07 -18.73 -8.38
CA ILE A 77 -13.51 -18.89 -6.99
C ILE A 77 -12.41 -19.60 -6.18
N ALA A 78 -11.86 -20.69 -6.71
CA ALA A 78 -10.76 -21.41 -6.06
C ALA A 78 -9.54 -20.49 -5.85
N LYS A 79 -9.16 -19.71 -6.87
CA LYS A 79 -8.04 -18.76 -6.76
C LYS A 79 -8.31 -17.66 -5.74
N SER A 80 -9.53 -17.12 -5.69
CA SER A 80 -9.94 -16.13 -4.69
C SER A 80 -9.78 -16.67 -3.27
N GLN A 81 -10.24 -17.90 -3.01
CA GLN A 81 -10.11 -18.55 -1.71
C GLN A 81 -8.64 -18.78 -1.32
N GLU A 82 -7.80 -19.21 -2.25
CA GLU A 82 -6.35 -19.35 -2.04
C GLU A 82 -5.71 -18.03 -1.61
N LEU A 83 -6.00 -16.94 -2.31
CA LEU A 83 -5.44 -15.61 -2.01
C LEU A 83 -5.94 -15.07 -0.66
N ILE A 84 -7.21 -15.31 -0.33
CA ILE A 84 -7.76 -14.93 0.98
C ILE A 84 -7.03 -15.68 2.11
N ARG A 85 -6.81 -16.99 1.96
CA ARG A 85 -6.07 -17.79 2.95
C ARG A 85 -4.64 -17.30 3.10
N ALA A 86 -3.93 -17.10 1.98
CA ALA A 86 -2.57 -16.58 1.98
C ALA A 86 -2.47 -15.20 2.65
N ARG A 87 -3.48 -14.33 2.46
CA ARG A 87 -3.57 -13.03 3.14
C ARG A 87 -3.76 -13.20 4.64
N GLN A 88 -4.73 -14.01 5.07
CA GLN A 88 -5.00 -14.27 6.49
C GLN A 88 -3.79 -14.89 7.22
N GLU A 89 -3.01 -15.70 6.52
CA GLU A 89 -1.79 -16.30 7.05
C GLU A 89 -0.63 -15.32 7.18
N LYS A 90 -0.53 -14.28 6.32
CA LYS A 90 0.60 -13.35 6.29
C LYS A 90 0.35 -12.00 6.97
N GLU A 91 -0.89 -11.54 7.02
CA GLU A 91 -1.24 -10.21 7.55
C GLU A 91 -1.67 -10.26 9.04
N PRO A 92 -1.38 -9.23 9.84
CA PRO A 92 -1.83 -9.16 11.23
C PRO A 92 -3.36 -9.02 11.33
N LYS A 93 -3.93 -9.52 12.42
CA LYS A 93 -5.37 -9.41 12.73
C LYS A 93 -5.74 -8.17 13.54
N LEU A 94 -4.77 -7.48 14.12
CA LEU A 94 -4.98 -6.26 14.90
C LEU A 94 -5.30 -5.06 13.99
N PRO A 95 -6.01 -4.03 14.48
CA PRO A 95 -6.32 -2.85 13.70
C PRO A 95 -5.05 -2.20 13.14
N SER A 96 -5.07 -1.86 11.84
CA SER A 96 -3.95 -1.24 11.15
C SER A 96 -4.42 -0.56 9.86
N ALA A 97 -3.57 0.29 9.28
CA ALA A 97 -3.80 0.95 7.99
C ALA A 97 -3.16 0.18 6.80
N GLY A 98 -2.81 -1.10 6.97
CA GLY A 98 -2.09 -1.86 5.96
C GLY A 98 -0.58 -1.62 5.98
N CYS A 99 0.05 -1.78 4.81
CA CYS A 99 1.46 -1.41 4.60
C CYS A 99 1.65 0.10 4.82
N VAL A 100 2.57 0.45 5.70
CA VAL A 100 2.89 1.83 6.03
C VAL A 100 3.71 2.50 4.93
N PHE A 101 4.64 1.75 4.33
CA PHE A 101 5.53 2.25 3.29
C PHE A 101 5.30 1.56 1.95
N LYS A 102 5.53 2.31 0.86
CA LYS A 102 5.57 1.76 -0.49
C LYS A 102 6.79 0.86 -0.67
N ASN A 103 6.72 -0.10 -1.58
CA ASN A 103 7.91 -0.86 -2.00
C ASN A 103 8.85 0.04 -2.82
N ILE A 104 10.15 -0.26 -2.73
CA ILE A 104 11.21 0.55 -3.32
C ILE A 104 11.47 0.04 -4.75
N PRO A 105 11.37 0.89 -5.79
CA PRO A 105 11.73 0.48 -7.14
C PRO A 105 13.19 -0.01 -7.22
N MET A 106 13.42 -1.11 -7.93
CA MET A 106 14.74 -1.76 -7.99
C MET A 106 15.82 -0.82 -8.52
N GLU A 107 15.49 0.03 -9.48
CA GLU A 107 16.40 1.02 -10.07
C GLU A 107 16.92 2.06 -9.05
N LYS A 108 16.19 2.31 -7.95
CA LYS A 108 16.62 3.26 -6.90
C LYS A 108 17.60 2.66 -5.90
N ILE A 109 17.79 1.33 -5.92
CA ILE A 109 18.57 0.62 -4.91
C ILE A 109 19.62 -0.32 -5.51
N LYS A 110 19.57 -0.57 -6.83
CA LYS A 110 20.60 -1.32 -7.54
C LYS A 110 21.98 -0.68 -7.34
N GLY A 111 22.97 -1.50 -7.05
CA GLY A 111 24.35 -1.04 -6.77
C GLY A 111 24.58 -0.57 -5.33
N ASN A 112 23.57 -0.63 -4.46
CA ASN A 112 23.76 -0.36 -3.04
C ASN A 112 24.32 -1.59 -2.32
N GLU A 113 25.63 -1.57 -2.06
CA GLU A 113 26.39 -2.62 -1.38
C GLU A 113 25.77 -3.03 -0.03
N LYS A 114 25.10 -2.10 0.68
CA LYS A 114 24.51 -2.36 2.01
C LYS A 114 23.31 -3.30 1.96
N VAL A 115 22.73 -3.53 0.79
CA VAL A 115 21.56 -4.40 0.62
C VAL A 115 21.77 -5.53 -0.36
N GLU A 116 22.87 -5.50 -1.12
CA GLU A 116 23.17 -6.43 -2.22
C GLU A 116 22.99 -7.90 -1.81
N ALA A 117 23.47 -8.26 -0.62
CA ALA A 117 23.40 -9.61 -0.07
C ALA A 117 21.98 -10.22 -0.07
N PHE A 118 20.93 -9.40 0.06
CA PHE A 118 19.55 -9.87 0.03
C PHE A 118 18.72 -9.32 -1.13
N LEU A 119 19.29 -8.47 -2.00
CA LEU A 119 18.64 -8.07 -3.24
C LEU A 119 18.58 -9.22 -4.25
N ASN A 120 19.56 -10.11 -4.24
CA ASN A 120 19.61 -11.26 -5.15
C ASN A 120 18.41 -12.22 -4.98
N GLU A 121 17.76 -12.20 -3.82
CA GLU A 121 16.56 -13.00 -3.53
C GLU A 121 15.26 -12.33 -4.03
N VAL A 122 15.30 -11.05 -4.38
CA VAL A 122 14.13 -10.28 -4.81
C VAL A 122 13.88 -10.55 -6.30
N LYS A 123 12.78 -11.26 -6.57
CA LYS A 123 12.36 -11.62 -7.94
C LYS A 123 11.43 -10.60 -8.60
N PHE A 124 11.24 -9.44 -7.98
CA PHE A 124 10.28 -8.41 -8.41
C PHE A 124 11.00 -7.14 -8.85
N ASP A 125 10.33 -6.33 -9.65
CA ASP A 125 10.77 -5.00 -10.07
C ASP A 125 10.84 -3.98 -8.93
N LYS A 126 10.28 -4.34 -7.76
CA LYS A 126 10.28 -3.52 -6.54
C LYS A 126 10.68 -4.36 -5.33
N VAL A 127 11.58 -3.83 -4.51
CA VAL A 127 12.02 -4.40 -3.25
C VAL A 127 10.98 -4.15 -2.16
N PRO A 128 10.48 -5.20 -1.46
CA PRO A 128 9.53 -5.01 -0.39
C PRO A 128 10.09 -4.16 0.76
N ALA A 129 9.41 -3.07 1.14
CA ALA A 129 9.85 -2.29 2.30
C ALA A 129 9.88 -3.12 3.59
N GLY A 130 8.95 -4.07 3.71
CA GLY A 130 8.92 -5.04 4.79
C GLY A 130 10.21 -5.86 4.93
N LEU A 131 10.89 -6.17 3.84
CA LEU A 131 12.17 -6.91 3.88
C LEU A 131 13.25 -6.08 4.56
N LEU A 132 13.39 -4.80 4.20
CA LEU A 132 14.37 -3.90 4.82
C LEU A 132 14.06 -3.72 6.32
N ILE A 133 12.78 -3.54 6.66
CA ILE A 133 12.34 -3.39 8.07
C ILE A 133 12.64 -4.64 8.88
N ASP A 134 12.44 -5.83 8.30
CA ASP A 134 12.74 -7.10 8.94
C ASP A 134 14.26 -7.31 9.12
N LYS A 135 15.06 -7.03 8.08
CA LYS A 135 16.54 -7.06 8.15
C LYS A 135 17.11 -6.00 9.09
N ALA A 136 16.35 -4.95 9.42
CA ALA A 136 16.69 -3.99 10.46
C ALA A 136 16.26 -4.42 11.88
N HIS A 137 15.66 -5.61 12.03
CA HIS A 137 15.18 -6.17 13.30
C HIS A 137 14.21 -5.24 14.05
N LEU A 138 13.27 -4.64 13.30
CA LEU A 138 12.30 -3.69 13.84
C LEU A 138 10.95 -4.32 14.19
N LYS A 139 10.68 -5.56 13.79
CA LYS A 139 9.48 -6.29 14.24
C LYS A 139 9.37 -6.27 15.76
N GLY A 140 8.15 -6.09 16.27
CA GLY A 140 7.87 -6.04 17.70
C GLY A 140 8.17 -4.71 18.40
N LYS A 141 8.92 -3.79 17.77
CA LYS A 141 9.17 -2.46 18.36
C LYS A 141 7.85 -1.73 18.61
N LYS A 142 7.73 -1.16 19.81
CA LYS A 142 6.51 -0.56 20.34
C LYS A 142 6.80 0.85 20.86
N ILE A 143 5.92 1.80 20.56
CA ILE A 143 5.90 3.14 21.14
C ILE A 143 4.45 3.42 21.53
N GLY A 144 4.21 3.74 22.80
CA GLY A 144 2.85 3.89 23.34
C GLY A 144 1.96 2.69 23.01
N GLY A 145 0.80 2.91 22.39
CA GLY A 145 -0.09 1.83 21.96
C GLY A 145 0.24 1.22 20.59
N ALA A 146 1.13 1.84 19.78
CA ALA A 146 1.47 1.39 18.43
C ALA A 146 2.63 0.38 18.44
N LYS A 147 2.55 -0.65 17.61
CA LYS A 147 3.58 -1.69 17.51
C LYS A 147 3.84 -2.11 16.06
N ILE A 148 5.10 -2.35 15.70
CA ILE A 148 5.45 -2.99 14.43
C ILE A 148 5.06 -4.46 14.51
N SER A 149 4.23 -4.92 13.58
CA SER A 149 3.71 -6.29 13.58
C SER A 149 4.84 -7.33 13.49
N GLU A 150 4.82 -8.31 14.40
CA GLU A 150 5.71 -9.48 14.35
C GLU A 150 5.50 -10.32 13.08
N LYS A 151 4.28 -10.28 12.56
CA LYS A 151 3.85 -11.10 11.44
C LYS A 151 4.24 -10.50 10.10
N HIS A 152 4.16 -9.17 9.98
CA HIS A 152 4.48 -8.45 8.76
C HIS A 152 5.14 -7.11 9.08
N ALA A 153 6.44 -6.98 8.82
CA ALA A 153 7.25 -5.84 9.28
C ALA A 153 6.78 -4.47 8.74
N ASN A 154 6.15 -4.42 7.56
CA ASN A 154 5.62 -3.18 6.99
C ASN A 154 4.29 -2.71 7.62
N PHE A 155 3.76 -3.40 8.63
CA PHE A 155 2.50 -3.03 9.28
C PHE A 155 2.78 -2.48 10.66
N ILE A 156 2.22 -1.30 10.95
CA ILE A 156 2.04 -0.82 12.31
C ILE A 156 0.63 -1.19 12.74
N VAL A 157 0.53 -1.93 13.84
CA VAL A 157 -0.74 -2.33 14.44
C VAL A 157 -1.02 -1.48 15.67
N ASN A 158 -2.30 -1.18 15.87
CA ASN A 158 -2.78 -0.74 17.16
C ASN A 158 -2.81 -1.96 18.10
N ALA A 159 -1.90 -2.00 19.07
CA ALA A 159 -1.80 -3.06 20.06
C ALA A 159 -2.54 -2.71 21.37
N GLY A 160 -3.46 -1.75 21.33
CA GLY A 160 -4.27 -1.28 22.46
C GLY A 160 -4.87 0.11 22.19
N ASN A 161 -4.39 1.11 22.92
CA ASN A 161 -4.84 2.51 22.80
C ASN A 161 -3.82 3.36 22.02
N ALA A 162 -3.39 2.92 20.83
CA ALA A 162 -2.43 3.68 20.01
C ALA A 162 -2.98 5.05 19.64
N SER A 163 -2.21 6.10 19.91
CA SER A 163 -2.48 7.44 19.38
C SER A 163 -1.89 7.62 17.98
N ALA A 164 -2.33 8.67 17.27
CA ALA A 164 -1.70 9.04 15.99
C ALA A 164 -0.22 9.40 16.18
N ASP A 165 0.12 10.09 17.27
CA ASP A 165 1.49 10.46 17.63
C ASP A 165 2.38 9.21 17.86
N ASP A 166 1.86 8.17 18.52
CA ASP A 166 2.58 6.89 18.68
C ASP A 166 2.95 6.29 17.32
N VAL A 167 2.00 6.28 16.39
CA VAL A 167 2.20 5.76 15.03
C VAL A 167 3.23 6.61 14.27
N LEU A 168 3.14 7.94 14.35
CA LEU A 168 4.07 8.86 13.68
C LEU A 168 5.49 8.76 14.25
N LYS A 169 5.65 8.63 15.56
CA LYS A 169 6.95 8.38 16.21
C LYS A 169 7.57 7.07 15.72
N LEU A 170 6.75 6.02 15.59
CA LEU A 170 7.20 4.72 15.11
C LEU A 170 7.59 4.77 13.62
N ILE A 171 6.83 5.49 12.79
CA ILE A 171 7.18 5.79 11.38
C ILE A 171 8.54 6.49 11.29
N SER A 172 8.75 7.54 12.10
CA SER A 172 10.01 8.29 12.12
C SER A 172 11.19 7.42 12.54
N LEU A 173 11.00 6.58 13.56
CA LEU A 173 12.00 5.59 13.98
C LEU A 173 12.34 4.63 12.84
N MET A 174 11.33 4.09 12.15
CA MET A 174 11.53 3.16 11.02
C MET A 174 12.31 3.84 9.90
N LYS A 175 11.90 5.03 9.44
CA LYS A 175 12.60 5.79 8.40
C LYS A 175 14.07 6.03 8.77
N MET A 176 14.33 6.54 9.98
CA MET A 176 15.69 6.80 10.46
C MET A 176 16.54 5.52 10.49
N LYS A 177 16.02 4.41 11.00
CA LYS A 177 16.77 3.15 11.09
C LYS A 177 17.07 2.55 9.72
N ILE A 178 16.15 2.62 8.78
CA ILE A 178 16.36 2.14 7.40
C ILE A 178 17.34 3.03 6.65
N ARG A 179 17.23 4.36 6.78
CA ARG A 179 18.20 5.29 6.21
C ARG A 179 19.61 5.07 6.76
N ASN A 180 19.76 4.96 8.08
CA ASN A 180 21.08 4.77 8.69
C ASN A 180 21.70 3.42 8.31
N LYS A 181 20.91 2.34 8.33
CA LYS A 181 21.42 0.98 8.08
C LYS A 181 21.68 0.72 6.60
N PHE A 182 20.79 1.16 5.72
CA PHE A 182 20.82 0.79 4.30
C PHE A 182 21.01 1.96 3.35
N GLY A 183 20.97 3.21 3.82
CA GLY A 183 21.02 4.39 2.95
C GLY A 183 19.76 4.56 2.08
N VAL A 184 18.64 3.97 2.50
CA VAL A 184 17.38 3.98 1.74
C VAL A 184 16.35 4.85 2.47
N ASP A 185 15.75 5.79 1.73
CA ASP A 185 14.63 6.58 2.22
C ASP A 185 13.30 5.88 1.90
N LEU A 186 12.51 5.57 2.94
CA LEU A 186 11.19 4.98 2.77
C LEU A 186 10.12 6.06 2.51
N GLU A 187 9.29 5.82 1.50
CA GLU A 187 8.14 6.66 1.17
C GLU A 187 6.86 6.08 1.78
N LEU A 188 6.00 6.94 2.35
CA LEU A 188 4.73 6.50 2.93
C LEU A 188 3.76 6.03 1.84
N GLU A 189 3.09 4.91 2.08
CA GLU A 189 1.92 4.48 1.31
C GLU A 189 0.64 5.06 1.90
N ILE A 190 0.56 5.08 3.23
CA ILE A 190 -0.52 5.69 4.00
C ILE A 190 -0.55 7.21 3.81
N GLU A 191 -1.71 7.81 4.04
CA GLU A 191 -1.88 9.26 4.09
C GLU A 191 -2.09 9.71 5.53
N VAL A 192 -1.30 10.69 5.96
CA VAL A 192 -1.46 11.36 7.25
C VAL A 192 -2.40 12.54 7.03
N VAL A 193 -3.45 12.63 7.85
CA VAL A 193 -4.47 13.69 7.77
C VAL A 193 -4.54 14.39 9.11
N GLY A 194 -4.71 15.71 9.09
CA GLY A 194 -4.65 16.56 10.27
C GLY A 194 -3.27 17.21 10.45
N SER A 195 -3.21 18.18 11.38
CA SER A 195 -2.03 18.95 11.75
C SER A 195 -1.78 18.83 13.24
#